data_AF-U7QQC1-F1
#
_entry.id   AF-U7QQC1-F1
#
_cell.length_a   1.000
_cell.length_b   1.000
_cell.length_c   1.000
_cell.angle_alpha   90.00
_cell.angle_beta   90.00
_cell.angle_gamma   90.00
#
_symmetry.space_group_name_H-M   'P 1'
#
loop_
_entity.id
_entity.type
_entity.pdbx_description
1 polymer ?
#
loop_
_entity_poly.entity_id
_entity_poly.type
_entity_poly.pdbx_seq_one_letter_code
_entity_poly.pdbx_strand_id
1 'polypeptide(L)'
;MKVVTIILLDSDKLSYQFPNKLPPPLIPMMSRQWIHEHFGKPERSHPPEMIMKHQFGWEELYTLLDFCIPTSMQISYDLLERVEYMTFLPTSEVVGN
;
A
#
# COMPACT_ATOMS: atom_id res chain seq x y z
N MET A 1 -10.88 5.84 -15.39
CA MET A 1 -11.22 4.80 -14.39
C MET A 1 -11.24 5.46 -13.01
N LYS A 2 -11.61 4.76 -11.94
CA LYS A 2 -11.59 5.34 -10.60
C LYS A 2 -10.41 4.77 -9.82
N VAL A 3 -9.60 5.66 -9.24
CA VAL A 3 -8.62 5.32 -8.21
C VAL A 3 -9.38 4.88 -6.96
N VAL A 4 -8.92 3.82 -6.31
CA VAL A 4 -9.51 3.30 -5.08
C VAL A 4 -8.41 3.21 -4.03
N THR A 5 -8.58 3.90 -2.90
CA THR A 5 -7.69 3.81 -1.75
C THR A 5 -8.41 3.13 -0.59
N ILE A 6 -7.76 2.15 0.00
CA ILE A 6 -8.18 1.46 1.22
C ILE A 6 -7.27 1.92 2.35
N ILE A 7 -7.87 2.43 3.42
CA ILE A 7 -7.19 2.80 4.66
C ILE A 7 -7.31 1.62 5.63
N LEU A 8 -6.20 0.93 5.90
CA LEU A 8 -6.15 -0.25 6.78
C LEU A 8 -5.82 0.12 8.22
N LEU A 9 -4.89 1.05 8.39
CA LEU A 9 -4.49 1.63 9.67
C LEU A 9 -4.54 3.16 9.53
N ASP A 10 -4.65 3.83 10.67
CA ASP A 10 -4.63 5.29 10.75
C ASP A 10 -3.66 5.66 11.87
N SER A 11 -2.52 6.24 11.51
CA SER A 11 -1.49 6.66 12.46
C SER A 11 -1.96 7.80 13.38
N ASP A 12 -2.89 8.64 12.94
CA ASP A 12 -3.52 9.68 13.77
C ASP A 12 -4.60 9.10 14.70
N LYS A 13 -5.16 7.92 14.36
CA LYS A 13 -6.18 7.22 15.14
C LYS A 13 -5.84 5.74 15.35
N LEU A 14 -4.97 5.48 16.34
CA LEU A 14 -4.51 4.12 16.69
C LEU A 14 -5.59 3.07 16.98
N SER A 15 -6.83 3.49 17.31
CA SER A 15 -7.97 2.60 17.52
C SER A 15 -8.72 2.23 16.24
N TYR A 16 -8.41 2.89 15.13
CA TYR A 16 -8.98 2.56 13.83
C TYR A 16 -8.44 1.21 13.36
N GLN A 17 -9.38 0.36 12.94
CA GLN A 17 -9.11 -0.83 12.19
C GLN A 17 -10.13 -0.89 11.07
N PHE A 18 -9.69 -1.26 9.87
CA PHE A 18 -10.61 -1.44 8.75
C PHE A 18 -11.71 -2.44 9.13
N PRO A 19 -13.00 -2.03 9.11
CA PRO A 19 -14.07 -2.79 9.74
C PRO A 19 -14.57 -3.97 8.90
N ASN A 20 -14.23 -3.99 7.61
CA ASN A 20 -14.72 -4.99 6.68
C ASN A 20 -13.71 -6.13 6.51
N LYS A 21 -14.23 -7.32 6.24
CA LYS A 21 -13.39 -8.45 5.82
C LYS A 21 -12.69 -8.12 4.50
N LEU A 22 -11.37 -8.27 4.47
CA LEU A 22 -10.58 -8.08 3.26
C LEU A 22 -10.79 -9.26 2.29
N PRO A 23 -10.82 -9.00 0.97
CA PRO A 23 -10.90 -10.06 -0.02
C PRO A 23 -9.59 -10.87 -0.04
N PRO A 24 -9.64 -12.20 -0.20
CA PRO A 24 -8.42 -12.99 -0.42
C PRO A 24 -7.62 -12.46 -1.62
N PRO A 25 -6.27 -12.45 -1.56
CA PRO A 25 -5.43 -13.03 -0.50
C PRO A 25 -5.15 -12.09 0.68
N LEU A 26 -5.70 -10.88 0.69
CA LEU A 26 -5.36 -9.85 1.69
C LEU A 26 -5.80 -10.25 3.10
N ILE A 27 -4.94 -9.98 4.08
CA ILE A 27 -5.20 -10.23 5.49
C ILE A 27 -5.15 -8.91 6.29
N PRO A 28 -5.77 -8.83 7.47
CA PRO A 28 -5.59 -7.66 8.35
C PRO A 28 -4.14 -7.54 8.81
N MET A 29 -3.70 -6.30 9.10
CA MET A 29 -2.38 -6.03 9.69
C MET A 29 -1.20 -6.65 8.91
N MET A 30 -1.28 -6.65 7.59
CA MET A 30 -0.18 -7.10 6.72
C MET A 30 1.10 -6.34 7.05
N SER A 31 2.20 -7.08 7.25
CA SER A 31 3.53 -6.50 7.31
C SER A 31 4.12 -6.36 5.91
N ARG A 32 5.10 -5.49 5.76
CA ARG A 32 5.89 -5.37 4.54
C ARG A 32 6.53 -6.69 4.11
N GLN A 33 7.05 -7.45 5.08
CA GLN A 33 7.56 -8.80 4.82
C GLN A 33 6.49 -9.71 4.20
N TRP A 34 5.27 -9.74 4.77
CA TRP A 34 4.19 -10.57 4.23
C TRP A 34 3.82 -10.15 2.79
N ILE A 35 3.79 -8.85 2.52
CA ILE A 35 3.57 -8.32 1.17
C ILE A 35 4.66 -8.84 0.21
N HIS A 36 5.93 -8.80 0.61
CA HIS A 36 7.03 -9.26 -0.23
C HIS A 36 6.97 -10.77 -0.48
N GLU A 37 6.54 -11.55 0.51
CA GLU A 37 6.34 -13.00 0.38
C GLU A 37 5.19 -13.34 -0.57
N HIS A 38 4.13 -12.53 -0.62
CA HIS A 38 2.92 -12.81 -1.42
C HIS A 38 2.91 -12.17 -2.81
N PHE A 39 3.50 -10.98 -2.95
CA PHE A 39 3.51 -10.19 -4.18
C PHE A 39 4.91 -10.07 -4.82
N GLY A 40 5.95 -10.58 -4.14
CA GLY A 40 7.33 -10.46 -4.60
C GLY A 40 7.94 -9.09 -4.29
N LYS A 41 8.99 -8.75 -5.03
CA LYS A 41 9.68 -7.47 -4.84
C LYS A 41 8.92 -6.34 -5.53
N PRO A 42 8.87 -5.14 -4.92
CA PRO A 42 8.25 -3.99 -5.56
C PRO A 42 9.06 -3.53 -6.78
N GLU A 43 8.38 -2.89 -7.73
CA GLU A 43 9.00 -2.23 -8.88
C GLU A 43 9.70 -0.94 -8.47
N ARG A 44 9.13 -0.22 -7.51
CA ARG A 44 9.72 0.97 -6.88
C ARG A 44 9.53 0.92 -5.39
N SER A 45 10.51 1.38 -4.64
CA SER A 45 10.49 1.42 -3.18
C SER A 45 11.14 2.71 -2.70
N HIS A 46 10.44 3.46 -1.86
CA HIS A 46 10.91 4.66 -1.20
C HIS A 46 11.08 4.36 0.30
N PRO A 47 12.27 4.62 0.87
CA PRO A 47 12.53 4.38 2.29
C PRO A 47 11.77 5.37 3.16
N PRO A 48 11.59 5.06 4.47
CA PRO A 48 11.01 5.99 5.42
C PRO A 48 11.73 7.34 5.40
N GLU A 49 10.96 8.42 5.41
CA GLU A 49 11.48 9.78 5.35
C GLU A 49 10.70 10.75 6.23
N MET A 50 11.31 11.90 6.51
CA MET A 50 10.68 12.96 7.30
C MET A 50 10.44 14.17 6.40
N ILE A 51 9.18 14.50 6.15
CA ILE A 51 8.77 15.67 5.36
C ILE A 51 8.01 16.62 6.28
N MET A 52 8.45 17.89 6.35
CA MET A 52 7.80 18.93 7.14
C MET A 52 7.45 18.51 8.59
N LYS A 53 8.35 17.77 9.26
CA LYS A 53 8.22 17.20 10.62
C LYS A 53 7.24 16.03 10.77
N HIS A 54 6.65 15.54 9.68
CA HIS A 54 5.87 14.32 9.68
C HIS A 54 6.76 13.14 9.25
N GLN A 55 6.69 12.03 9.96
CA GLN A 55 7.44 10.82 9.63
C GLN A 55 6.55 9.91 8.78
N PHE A 56 7.04 9.55 7.61
CA PHE A 56 6.41 8.60 6.70
C PHE A 56 7.18 7.28 6.74
N GLY A 57 6.48 6.16 6.71
CA GLY A 57 7.12 4.85 6.55
C GLY A 57 7.52 4.59 5.10
N TRP A 58 7.67 3.31 4.75
CA TRP A 58 7.98 2.93 3.37
C TRP A 58 6.83 3.28 2.41
N GLU A 59 7.15 3.48 1.14
CA GLU A 59 6.18 3.45 0.05
C GLU A 59 6.67 2.50 -1.05
N GLU A 60 5.78 1.66 -1.56
CA GLU A 60 6.12 0.66 -2.56
C GLU A 60 5.08 0.59 -3.67
N LEU A 61 5.57 0.31 -4.89
CA LEU A 61 4.76 0.19 -6.10
C LEU A 61 4.88 -1.21 -6.69
N TYR A 62 3.75 -1.80 -7.03
CA TYR A 62 3.63 -3.09 -7.72
C TYR A 62 2.76 -2.94 -8.96
N THR A 63 3.05 -3.69 -10.03
CA THR A 63 2.10 -3.90 -11.12
C THR A 63 1.43 -5.27 -10.96
N LEU A 64 0.09 -5.27 -11.00
CA LEU A 64 -0.73 -6.46 -10.94
C LEU A 64 -1.03 -6.93 -12.36
N LEU A 65 -0.36 -8.01 -12.80
CA LEU A 65 -0.39 -8.48 -14.19
C LEU A 65 -1.59 -9.37 -14.55
N ASP A 66 -2.29 -9.93 -13.56
CA ASP A 66 -3.38 -10.90 -13.78
C ASP A 66 -4.75 -10.27 -14.06
N PHE A 67 -4.82 -8.94 -14.22
CA PHE A 67 -6.06 -8.21 -14.45
C PHE A 67 -6.24 -7.84 -15.92
N CYS A 68 -7.49 -7.84 -16.41
CA CYS A 68 -7.81 -7.41 -17.79
C CYS A 68 -7.39 -5.96 -18.09
N ILE A 69 -7.21 -5.15 -17.06
CA ILE A 69 -6.74 -3.78 -17.13
C ILE A 69 -5.44 -3.71 -16.33
N PRO A 70 -4.32 -3.27 -16.91
CA PRO A 70 -3.08 -3.04 -16.19
C PRO A 70 -3.33 -2.13 -14.98
N THR A 71 -3.19 -2.71 -13.79
CA THR A 71 -3.49 -2.05 -12.53
C THR A 71 -2.23 -2.03 -11.70
N SER A 72 -1.87 -0.86 -11.20
CA SER A 72 -0.80 -0.72 -10.23
C SER A 72 -1.38 -0.65 -8.82
N MET A 73 -0.60 -1.16 -7.87
CA MET A 73 -0.90 -1.15 -6.44
C MET A 73 0.21 -0.38 -5.74
N GLN A 74 -0.14 0.77 -5.19
CA GLN A 74 0.72 1.57 -4.33
C GLN A 74 0.40 1.23 -2.88
N ILE A 75 1.43 0.93 -2.10
CA ILE A 75 1.30 0.59 -0.69
C ILE A 75 2.14 1.56 0.13
N SER A 76 1.52 2.20 1.11
CA SER A 76 2.21 3.01 2.11
C SER A 76 2.17 2.29 3.45
N TYR A 77 3.30 2.28 4.13
CA TYR A 77 3.50 1.58 5.38
C TYR A 77 3.64 2.57 6.53
N ASP A 78 3.21 2.17 7.72
CA ASP A 78 3.52 2.89 8.94
C ASP A 78 5.00 2.69 9.35
N LEU A 79 5.41 3.37 10.42
CA LEU A 79 6.78 3.27 10.94
C LEU A 79 7.14 1.90 11.54
N LEU A 80 6.16 1.02 11.72
CA LEU A 80 6.34 -0.37 12.14
C LEU A 80 6.28 -1.34 10.93
N GLU A 81 6.34 -0.80 9.72
CA GLU A 81 6.27 -1.53 8.45
C GLU A 81 4.98 -2.35 8.28
N ARG A 82 3.87 -1.85 8.83
CA ARG A 82 2.53 -2.41 8.62
C ARG A 82 1.83 -1.61 7.53
N VAL A 83 1.04 -2.28 6.69
CA VAL A 83 0.30 -1.61 5.63
C VAL A 83 -0.70 -0.64 6.23
N GLU A 84 -0.51 0.66 5.95
CA GLU A 84 -1.40 1.74 6.37
C GLU A 84 -2.42 2.04 5.27
N TYR A 85 -1.94 2.21 4.04
CA TYR A 85 -2.75 2.52 2.86
C TYR A 85 -2.45 1.57 1.70
N MET A 86 -3.49 1.22 0.95
CA MET A 86 -3.36 0.55 -0.35
C MET A 86 -4.17 1.31 -1.41
N THR A 87 -3.51 1.80 -2.44
CA THR A 87 -4.14 2.51 -3.56
C THR A 87 -4.02 1.70 -4.83
N PHE A 88 -5.16 1.44 -5.47
CA PHE A 88 -5.27 0.75 -6.75
C PHE A 88 -5.63 1.78 -7.83
N LEU A 89 -4.83 1.81 -8.90
CA LEU A 89 -5.00 2.74 -9.99
C LEU A 89 -4.56 2.10 -11.32
N PRO A 90 -5.09 2.55 -12.47
CA PRO A 90 -4.57 2.13 -13.76
C PRO A 90 -3.08 2.44 -13.86
N THR A 91 -2.28 1.54 -14.42
CA THR A 91 -0.83 1.73 -14.54
C THR A 91 -0.46 2.99 -15.33
N SER A 92 -1.32 3.43 -16.26
CA SER A 92 -1.16 4.68 -17.00
C SER A 92 -1.26 5.95 -16.15
N GLU A 93 -1.86 5.87 -14.96
CA GLU A 93 -2.06 6.99 -14.03
C GLU A 93 -0.96 7.05 -12.95
N VAL A 94 -0.01 6.10 -12.94
CA VAL A 94 1.14 6.15 -12.03
C VAL A 94 2.05 7.30 -12.45
N VAL A 95 2.14 8.33 -11.61
CA VAL A 95 3.11 9.42 -11.82
C VAL A 95 4.52 8.86 -11.59
N GLY A 96 5.39 9.07 -12.58
CA GLY A 96 6.81 8.73 -12.47
C GLY A 96 7.52 9.73 -11.57
N ASN A 97 8.10 9.25 -10.48
CA ASN A 97 9.20 9.93 -9.81
C ASN A 97 10.51 9.38 -10.38
#